data_AF-A0A7W1CB71-F1
#
_entry.id   AF-A0A7W1CB71-F1
#
_cell.length_a   1.000
_cell.length_b   1.000
_cell.length_c   1.000
_cell.angle_alpha   90.00
_cell.angle_beta   90.00
_cell.angle_gamma   90.00
#
_symmetry.space_group_name_H-M   'P 1'
#
loop_
_entity.id
_entity.type
_entity.pdbx_description
1 polymer ?
#
loop_
_entity_poly.entity_id
_entity_poly.type
_entity_poly.pdbx_seq_one_letter_code
_entity_poly.pdbx_strand_id
1 'polypeptide(L)'
;MQKKILIVDDHDDLSTVLTGEFSELGHLIKVAESRDEAVTFLEDENFDLIITDLDGEHLTDNGGDTDDGITCLPEAIPDSRSTIKAFKICVSNYKNNEFTEDELKNFVETTLNHKAKFVDQKEIVQNLREKIEFEIPSLISLMHGILDYLMKRVEKIGVVNSENSNLFIALDEAFVNAVKHGNKFDATKLLRITAEVSPKEARFTIEDEGEGFNVAEIPDPTNVENLFKTSGRGVLIIHNIMDEVRYNERGNRLEMIKKSENI
;
A
#
# COMPACT_ATOMS: atom_id res chain seq x y z
N MET A 1 13.04 -10.42 -18.54
CA MET A 1 13.44 -9.34 -19.50
C MET A 1 14.06 -8.21 -18.69
N GLN A 2 14.94 -7.40 -19.27
CA GLN A 2 15.46 -6.21 -18.58
C GLN A 2 14.29 -5.24 -18.27
N LYS A 3 14.25 -4.70 -17.04
CA LYS A 3 13.20 -3.78 -16.55
C LYS A 3 13.81 -2.43 -16.24
N LYS A 4 13.07 -1.35 -16.47
CA LYS A 4 13.44 -0.02 -16.04
C LYS A 4 12.81 0.27 -14.69
N ILE A 5 13.63 0.51 -13.67
CA ILE A 5 13.19 0.76 -12.31
C ILE A 5 13.67 2.13 -11.88
N LEU A 6 12.76 2.96 -11.40
CA LEU A 6 13.08 4.23 -10.76
C LEU A 6 13.00 4.04 -9.26
N ILE A 7 14.05 4.44 -8.56
CA ILE A 7 14.07 4.48 -7.10
C ILE A 7 14.22 5.95 -6.69
N VAL A 8 13.31 6.42 -5.84
CA VAL A 8 13.32 7.78 -5.31
C VAL A 8 13.57 7.67 -3.82
N ASP A 9 14.74 8.11 -3.36
CA ASP A 9 15.20 7.96 -1.98
C ASP A 9 16.06 9.15 -1.59
N ASP A 10 15.68 9.87 -0.54
CA ASP A 10 16.37 11.06 -0.03
C ASP A 10 17.52 10.75 0.93
N HIS A 11 17.63 9.50 1.40
CA HIS A 11 18.63 9.07 2.40
C HIS A 11 19.63 8.04 1.87
N ASP A 12 19.58 7.70 0.57
CA ASP A 12 20.43 6.73 -0.15
C ASP A 12 20.46 5.28 0.37
N ASP A 13 19.95 5.01 1.57
CA ASP A 13 20.02 3.70 2.23
C ASP A 13 19.26 2.62 1.44
N LEU A 14 18.04 2.93 0.99
CA LEU A 14 17.21 2.00 0.24
C LEU A 14 17.69 1.92 -1.22
N SER A 15 18.03 3.05 -1.83
CA SER A 15 18.48 3.11 -3.22
C SER A 15 19.78 2.35 -3.44
N THR A 16 20.75 2.45 -2.53
CA THR A 16 22.03 1.74 -2.65
C THR A 16 21.84 0.23 -2.66
N VAL A 17 21.02 -0.29 -1.74
CA VAL A 17 20.80 -1.74 -1.59
C VAL A 17 20.01 -2.29 -2.78
N LEU A 18 18.90 -1.65 -3.14
CA LEU A 18 18.05 -2.10 -4.24
C LEU A 18 18.74 -1.95 -5.60
N THR A 19 19.57 -0.93 -5.78
CA THR A 19 20.38 -0.78 -7.00
C THR A 19 21.32 -1.96 -7.17
N GLY A 20 22.00 -2.38 -6.11
CA GLY A 20 22.87 -3.56 -6.14
C GLY A 20 22.11 -4.83 -6.54
N GLU A 21 21.04 -5.15 -5.80
CA GLU A 21 20.30 -6.40 -6.01
C GLU A 21 19.60 -6.45 -7.37
N PHE A 22 18.94 -5.37 -7.80
CA PHE A 22 18.22 -5.37 -9.07
C PHE A 22 19.13 -5.23 -10.28
N SER A 23 20.30 -4.58 -10.15
CA SER A 23 21.30 -4.55 -11.22
C SER A 23 21.96 -5.92 -11.42
N GLU A 24 22.19 -6.69 -10.36
CA GLU A 24 22.69 -8.07 -10.46
C GLU A 24 21.73 -8.99 -11.21
N LEU A 25 20.42 -8.75 -11.09
CA LEU A 25 19.37 -9.43 -11.86
C LEU A 25 19.24 -8.92 -13.31
N GLY A 26 20.02 -7.91 -13.70
CA GLY A 26 20.12 -7.38 -15.07
C GLY A 26 19.12 -6.28 -15.40
N HIS A 27 18.50 -5.63 -14.41
CA HIS A 27 17.58 -4.51 -14.62
C HIS A 27 18.32 -3.16 -14.75
N LEU A 28 17.66 -2.17 -15.36
CA LEU A 28 18.16 -0.80 -15.48
C LEU A 28 17.58 0.01 -14.34
N ILE A 29 18.47 0.49 -13.47
CA ILE A 29 18.07 1.27 -12.29
C ILE A 29 18.44 2.73 -12.51
N LYS A 30 17.48 3.61 -12.22
CA LYS A 30 17.70 5.04 -12.10
C LYS A 30 17.34 5.46 -10.69
N VAL A 31 18.18 6.28 -10.07
CA VAL A 31 17.98 6.79 -8.72
C VAL A 31 17.74 8.29 -8.81
N ALA A 32 16.74 8.77 -8.09
CA ALA A 32 16.47 10.18 -7.86
C ALA A 32 16.56 10.47 -6.35
N GLU A 33 17.24 11.53 -5.97
CA GLU A 33 17.43 11.94 -4.57
C GLU A 33 16.28 12.83 -4.07
N SER A 34 15.39 13.25 -4.97
CA SER A 34 14.28 14.15 -4.65
C SER A 34 13.06 13.91 -5.55
N ARG A 35 11.91 14.44 -5.12
CA ARG A 35 10.68 14.43 -5.91
C ARG A 35 10.85 15.14 -7.26
N ASP A 36 11.48 16.31 -7.27
CA ASP A 36 11.61 17.13 -8.50
C ASP A 36 12.47 16.44 -9.56
N GLU A 37 13.54 15.77 -9.13
CA GLU A 37 14.37 14.95 -10.01
C GLU A 37 13.58 13.75 -10.55
N ALA A 38 12.80 13.08 -9.69
CA ALA A 38 11.95 11.97 -10.12
C ALA A 38 10.90 12.41 -11.15
N VAL A 39 10.28 13.59 -10.97
CA VAL A 39 9.35 14.17 -11.95
C VAL A 39 10.04 14.39 -13.29
N THR A 40 11.23 14.99 -13.29
CA THR A 40 12.03 15.20 -14.52
C THR A 40 12.27 13.87 -15.25
N PHE A 41 12.61 12.81 -14.52
CA PHE A 41 12.82 11.50 -15.14
C PHE A 41 11.54 10.88 -15.71
N LEU A 42 10.40 11.08 -15.04
CA LEU A 42 9.10 10.56 -15.46
C LEU A 42 8.53 11.32 -16.68
N GLU A 43 8.93 12.58 -16.88
CA GLU A 43 8.64 13.33 -18.11
C GLU A 43 9.46 12.83 -19.30
N ASP A 44 10.71 12.42 -19.06
CA ASP A 44 11.65 11.99 -20.10
C ASP A 44 11.47 10.54 -20.55
N GLU A 45 11.16 9.62 -19.63
CA GLU A 45 11.07 8.19 -19.92
C GLU A 45 10.06 7.43 -19.05
N ASN A 46 9.58 6.30 -19.57
CA ASN A 46 8.72 5.39 -18.82
C ASN A 46 9.54 4.40 -17.99
N PHE A 47 9.07 4.13 -16.80
CA PHE A 47 9.56 3.08 -15.90
C PHE A 47 8.52 1.98 -15.74
N ASP A 48 8.98 0.76 -15.49
CA ASP A 48 8.14 -0.41 -15.27
C ASP A 48 7.74 -0.55 -13.79
N LEU A 49 8.63 -0.13 -12.90
CA LEU A 49 8.47 -0.14 -11.45
C LEU A 49 9.04 1.16 -10.88
N ILE A 50 8.31 1.80 -9.99
CA ILE A 50 8.73 3.01 -9.28
C ILE A 50 8.63 2.71 -7.79
N ILE A 51 9.73 2.91 -7.06
CA ILE A 51 9.81 2.75 -5.61
C ILE A 51 10.18 4.11 -5.04
N THR A 52 9.40 4.60 -4.09
CA THR A 52 9.63 5.88 -3.43
C THR A 52 9.72 5.67 -1.93
N ASP A 53 10.77 6.20 -1.32
CA ASP A 53 10.89 6.38 0.12
C ASP A 53 11.34 7.83 0.37
N LEU A 54 10.43 8.70 0.76
CA LEU A 54 10.70 10.13 0.96
C LEU A 54 10.27 10.56 2.36
N ASP A 55 11.06 11.41 2.98
CA ASP A 55 10.68 12.09 4.21
C ASP A 55 9.89 13.38 3.91
N GLY A 56 8.99 13.73 4.84
CA GLY A 56 7.88 14.66 4.60
C GLY A 56 8.26 16.11 4.39
N GLU A 57 9.51 16.49 4.67
CA GLU A 57 10.03 17.82 4.30
C GLU A 57 10.04 17.99 2.77
N HIS A 58 10.27 16.90 2.03
CA HIS A 58 10.28 16.85 0.57
C HIS A 58 8.89 16.62 -0.06
N LEU A 59 7.84 16.50 0.75
CA LEU A 59 6.45 16.35 0.30
C LEU A 59 5.65 17.65 0.43
N THR A 60 6.30 18.76 0.76
CA THR A 60 5.68 20.09 0.78
C THR A 60 5.89 20.75 -0.58
N ASP A 61 4.84 20.88 -1.39
CA ASP A 61 4.86 21.85 -2.47
C ASP A 61 3.56 22.66 -2.57
N ASN A 62 3.75 23.93 -2.94
CA ASN A 62 2.76 24.99 -2.97
C ASN A 62 1.71 24.73 -4.05
N GLY A 63 0.52 24.35 -3.63
CA GLY A 63 -0.73 24.68 -4.31
C GLY A 63 -0.80 24.28 -5.78
N GLY A 64 -1.20 23.03 -6.03
CA GLY A 64 -1.69 22.59 -7.32
C GLY A 64 -2.57 21.38 -7.14
N ASP A 65 -3.89 21.59 -7.10
CA ASP A 65 -4.86 20.58 -7.55
C ASP A 65 -4.57 20.35 -9.04
N THR A 66 -3.56 19.55 -9.35
CA THR A 66 -3.31 19.07 -10.69
C THR A 66 -3.23 17.57 -10.61
N ASP A 67 -4.35 16.96 -10.98
CA ASP A 67 -4.49 15.64 -11.59
C ASP A 67 -3.61 15.55 -12.85
N ASP A 68 -2.30 15.78 -12.70
CA ASP A 68 -1.30 15.71 -13.77
C ASP A 68 -0.60 14.36 -13.63
N GLY A 69 -1.27 13.31 -14.12
CA GLY A 69 -0.71 12.18 -14.89
C GLY A 69 0.50 11.36 -14.39
N ILE A 70 1.21 11.76 -13.34
CA ILE A 70 2.36 11.06 -12.77
C ILE A 70 1.86 10.26 -11.57
N THR A 71 1.01 9.27 -11.87
CA THR A 71 0.20 8.50 -10.92
C THR A 71 1.02 7.79 -9.82
N CYS A 72 2.33 7.62 -10.03
CA CYS A 72 3.18 6.77 -9.19
C CYS A 72 3.99 7.48 -8.10
N LEU A 73 3.98 8.81 -8.00
CA LEU A 73 4.60 9.51 -6.86
C LEU A 73 3.59 9.68 -5.70
N PRO A 74 4.03 9.73 -4.43
CA PRO A 74 3.14 10.06 -3.32
C PRO A 74 2.55 11.46 -3.46
N GLU A 75 1.29 11.67 -3.06
CA GLU A 75 0.72 13.02 -3.02
C GLU A 75 1.33 13.88 -1.89
N ALA A 76 1.43 15.18 -2.11
CA ALA A 76 1.83 16.15 -1.10
C ALA A 76 0.76 16.21 0.01
N ILE A 77 1.18 16.13 1.28
CA ILE A 77 0.24 16.14 2.41
C ILE A 77 0.20 17.54 3.02
N PRO A 78 -0.95 18.23 3.00
CA PRO A 78 -1.03 19.66 3.32
C PRO A 78 -0.92 20.05 4.81
N ASP A 79 -0.62 19.13 5.74
CA ASP A 79 -0.58 19.44 7.19
C ASP A 79 0.80 19.20 7.83
N SER A 80 1.53 20.30 8.06
CA SER A 80 2.95 20.39 8.41
C SER A 80 3.26 20.34 9.92
N ARG A 81 2.65 19.41 10.67
CA ARG A 81 2.87 19.32 12.13
C ARG A 81 3.43 18.01 12.67
N SER A 82 3.74 17.05 11.80
CA SER A 82 4.40 15.79 12.18
C SER A 82 5.38 15.36 11.10
N THR A 83 6.45 14.67 11.48
CA THR A 83 7.34 13.97 10.54
C THR A 83 6.49 12.92 9.82
N ILE A 84 6.18 13.19 8.56
CA ILE A 84 5.46 12.25 7.71
C ILE A 84 6.49 11.54 6.86
N LYS A 85 6.52 10.22 6.86
CA LYS A 85 7.29 9.45 5.90
C LYS A 85 6.35 8.90 4.83
N ALA A 86 6.68 9.04 3.56
CA ALA A 86 5.91 8.49 2.47
C ALA A 86 6.70 7.40 1.75
N PHE A 87 6.15 6.19 1.78
CA PHE A 87 6.67 5.05 1.06
C PHE A 87 5.65 4.60 0.01
N LYS A 88 6.07 4.42 -1.24
CA LYS A 88 5.20 3.96 -2.33
C LYS A 88 5.89 2.95 -3.23
N ILE A 89 5.18 1.89 -3.60
CA ILE A 89 5.55 1.01 -4.70
C ILE A 89 4.47 1.11 -5.78
N CYS A 90 4.87 1.46 -6.99
CA CYS A 90 3.96 1.61 -8.12
C CYS A 90 4.43 0.79 -9.33
N VAL A 91 3.57 -0.07 -9.85
CA VAL A 91 3.81 -0.86 -11.05
C VAL A 91 3.04 -0.24 -12.21
N SER A 92 3.68 0.71 -12.89
CA SER A 92 3.10 1.52 -13.95
C SER A 92 2.83 0.74 -15.25
N ASN A 93 3.66 -0.24 -15.60
CA ASN A 93 3.66 -0.87 -16.93
C ASN A 93 3.23 -2.35 -16.94
N TYR A 94 2.33 -2.78 -16.06
CA TYR A 94 1.95 -4.20 -16.00
C TYR A 94 1.17 -4.69 -17.24
N LYS A 95 0.36 -3.82 -17.86
CA LYS A 95 -0.55 -4.19 -18.96
C LYS A 95 0.16 -4.67 -20.23
N ASN A 96 1.46 -4.44 -20.36
CA ASN A 96 2.27 -4.91 -21.49
C ASN A 96 2.88 -6.32 -21.29
N ASN A 97 2.40 -7.08 -20.29
CA ASN A 97 2.83 -8.46 -20.01
C ASN A 97 4.34 -8.56 -19.72
N GLU A 98 4.88 -7.49 -19.17
CA GLU A 98 6.31 -7.30 -19.05
C GLU A 98 6.90 -8.01 -17.83
N PHE A 99 6.12 -8.17 -16.75
CA PHE A 99 6.53 -8.90 -15.55
C PHE A 99 5.89 -10.28 -15.49
N THR A 100 6.70 -11.28 -15.15
CA THR A 100 6.15 -12.52 -14.60
C THR A 100 5.71 -12.32 -13.15
N GLU A 101 4.77 -13.14 -12.67
CA GLU A 101 4.28 -13.07 -11.28
C GLU A 101 5.42 -13.28 -10.27
N ASP A 102 6.33 -14.22 -10.52
CA ASP A 102 7.48 -14.49 -9.65
C ASP A 102 8.49 -13.34 -9.63
N GLU A 103 8.79 -12.73 -10.79
CA GLU A 103 9.68 -11.55 -10.86
C GLU A 103 9.09 -10.40 -10.01
N LEU A 104 7.80 -10.10 -10.20
CA LEU A 104 7.15 -9.01 -9.46
C LEU A 104 7.09 -9.30 -7.96
N LYS A 105 6.78 -10.54 -7.58
CA LYS A 105 6.81 -10.97 -6.19
C LYS A 105 8.18 -10.76 -5.58
N ASN A 106 9.25 -11.15 -6.27
CA ASN A 106 10.62 -10.94 -5.79
C ASN A 106 10.93 -9.45 -5.62
N PHE A 107 10.56 -8.59 -6.57
CA PHE A 107 10.76 -7.14 -6.43
C PHE A 107 10.08 -6.58 -5.18
N VAL A 108 8.80 -6.92 -4.99
CA VAL A 108 8.01 -6.44 -3.84
C VAL A 108 8.58 -6.99 -2.54
N GLU A 109 8.82 -8.30 -2.43
CA GLU A 109 9.35 -8.91 -1.20
C GLU A 109 10.73 -8.38 -0.84
N THR A 110 11.64 -8.25 -1.82
CA THR A 110 12.97 -7.66 -1.61
C THR A 110 12.87 -6.24 -1.08
N THR A 111 12.06 -5.40 -1.75
CA THR A 111 11.86 -4.00 -1.36
C THR A 111 11.34 -3.89 0.07
N LEU A 112 10.27 -4.63 0.39
CA LEU A 112 9.64 -4.61 1.71
C LEU A 112 10.56 -5.16 2.81
N ASN A 113 11.34 -6.20 2.52
CA ASN A 113 12.27 -6.79 3.48
C ASN A 113 13.41 -5.83 3.85
N HIS A 114 13.95 -5.08 2.89
CA HIS A 114 14.96 -4.07 3.17
C HIS A 114 14.35 -2.87 3.88
N LYS A 115 13.22 -2.37 3.40
CA LYS A 115 12.48 -1.29 4.06
C LYS A 115 12.16 -1.60 5.52
N ALA A 116 11.79 -2.85 5.84
CA ALA A 116 11.53 -3.28 7.21
C ALA A 116 12.78 -3.30 8.11
N LYS A 117 13.99 -3.49 7.54
CA LYS A 117 15.27 -3.56 8.26
C LYS A 117 15.92 -2.18 8.50
N PHE A 118 15.77 -1.25 7.56
CA PHE A 118 16.55 0.01 7.54
C PHE A 118 15.91 1.20 8.30
N VAL A 119 14.82 1.01 9.07
CA VAL A 119 14.08 2.13 9.70
C VAL A 119 14.18 2.15 11.24
N ASP A 120 15.02 1.31 11.87
CA ASP A 120 14.77 0.93 13.27
C ASP A 120 15.77 1.43 14.32
N GLN A 121 15.63 2.70 14.68
CA GLN A 121 15.80 3.07 16.09
C GLN A 121 14.42 3.28 16.71
N LYS A 122 14.03 2.38 17.64
CA LYS A 122 12.70 2.33 18.29
C LYS A 122 12.22 3.67 18.85
N GLU A 123 13.13 4.54 19.27
CA GLU A 123 12.82 5.83 19.89
C GLU A 123 12.27 6.88 18.90
N ILE A 124 12.55 6.76 17.60
CA ILE A 124 12.04 7.69 16.56
C ILE A 124 10.66 7.25 16.06
N VAL A 125 10.39 5.94 16.02
CA VAL A 125 9.20 5.38 15.35
C VAL A 125 7.90 5.61 16.14
N GLN A 126 7.97 5.80 17.46
CA GLN A 126 6.78 6.01 18.31
C GLN A 126 6.08 7.36 18.11
N ASN A 127 6.66 8.30 17.36
CA ASN A 127 6.01 9.57 17.01
C ASN A 127 5.87 9.77 15.49
N LEU A 128 6.24 8.76 14.71
CA LEU A 128 6.21 8.83 13.26
C LEU A 128 4.77 8.71 12.76
N ARG A 129 4.43 9.54 11.77
CA ARG A 129 3.30 9.25 10.88
C ARG A 129 3.86 8.74 9.58
N GLU A 130 3.30 7.67 9.07
CA GLU A 130 3.76 7.11 7.81
C GLU A 130 2.58 6.85 6.89
N LYS A 131 2.73 7.24 5.63
CA LYS A 131 1.84 6.91 4.54
C LYS A 131 2.53 5.89 3.66
N ILE A 132 1.93 4.71 3.54
CA ILE A 132 2.42 3.58 2.76
C ILE A 132 1.43 3.35 1.64
N GLU A 133 1.92 3.32 0.40
CA GLU A 133 1.07 3.18 -0.78
C GLU A 133 1.57 2.04 -1.68
N PHE A 134 0.63 1.26 -2.19
CA PHE A 134 0.88 0.23 -3.19
C PHE A 134 -0.10 0.43 -4.34
N GLU A 135 0.42 0.53 -5.56
CA GLU A 135 -0.37 0.43 -6.78
C GLU A 135 0.20 -0.71 -7.61
N ILE A 136 -0.40 -1.88 -7.44
CA ILE A 136 0.15 -3.14 -7.94
C ILE A 136 -0.92 -3.97 -8.65
N PRO A 137 -0.53 -4.94 -9.49
CA PRO A 137 -1.47 -5.86 -10.12
C PRO A 137 -2.28 -6.65 -9.10
N SER A 138 -3.51 -6.97 -9.46
CA SER A 138 -4.48 -7.68 -8.63
C SER A 138 -4.17 -9.17 -8.47
N LEU A 139 -3.03 -9.49 -7.86
CA LEU A 139 -2.49 -10.84 -7.67
C LEU A 139 -2.43 -11.22 -6.19
N ILE A 140 -3.03 -12.36 -5.82
CA ILE A 140 -3.05 -12.85 -4.43
C ILE A 140 -1.64 -13.13 -3.90
N SER A 141 -0.73 -13.59 -4.75
CA SER A 141 0.66 -13.89 -4.36
C SER A 141 1.42 -12.69 -3.79
N LEU A 142 1.09 -11.47 -4.26
CA LEU A 142 1.68 -10.22 -3.77
C LEU A 142 1.05 -9.77 -2.44
N MET A 143 -0.20 -10.13 -2.19
CA MET A 143 -0.96 -9.68 -1.02
C MET A 143 -0.34 -10.16 0.29
N HIS A 144 0.20 -11.39 0.33
CA HIS A 144 0.80 -11.93 1.54
C HIS A 144 2.01 -11.13 2.03
N GLY A 145 2.92 -10.74 1.12
CA GLY A 145 4.10 -9.95 1.48
C GLY A 145 3.72 -8.54 1.96
N ILE A 146 2.75 -7.91 1.30
CA ILE A 146 2.24 -6.60 1.69
C ILE A 146 1.53 -6.66 3.05
N LEU A 147 0.69 -7.68 3.26
CA LEU A 147 -0.01 -7.87 4.52
C LEU A 147 0.97 -8.05 5.69
N ASP A 148 1.97 -8.91 5.53
CA ASP A 148 3.00 -9.14 6.54
C ASP A 148 3.79 -7.84 6.85
N TYR A 149 4.17 -7.09 5.81
CA TYR A 149 4.83 -5.80 5.97
C TYR A 149 3.97 -4.79 6.74
N LEU A 150 2.70 -4.62 6.35
CA LEU A 150 1.77 -3.71 7.02
C LEU A 150 1.57 -4.10 8.49
N MET A 151 1.41 -5.39 8.79
CA MET A 151 1.25 -5.87 10.17
C MET A 151 2.49 -5.57 11.02
N LYS A 152 3.69 -5.88 10.52
CA LYS A 152 4.96 -5.55 11.19
C LYS A 152 5.08 -4.06 11.46
N ARG A 153 4.57 -3.23 10.53
CA ARG A 153 4.69 -1.79 10.65
C ARG A 153 3.73 -1.19 11.68
N VAL A 154 2.49 -1.66 11.69
CA VAL A 154 1.47 -1.29 12.68
C VAL A 154 1.91 -1.69 14.09
N GLU A 155 2.46 -2.90 14.25
CA GLU A 155 3.03 -3.37 15.51
C GLU A 155 4.17 -2.47 15.99
N LYS A 156 5.11 -2.15 15.08
CA LYS A 156 6.28 -1.32 15.42
C LYS A 156 5.92 0.09 15.84
N ILE A 157 4.94 0.72 15.17
CA ILE A 157 4.46 2.06 15.52
C ILE A 157 3.65 2.04 16.84
N GLY A 158 3.16 0.87 17.25
CA GLY A 158 2.49 0.68 18.54
C GLY A 158 0.99 0.94 18.50
N VAL A 159 0.37 0.93 17.32
CA VAL A 159 -1.10 1.05 17.20
C VAL A 159 -1.78 -0.16 17.82
N VAL A 160 -1.18 -1.33 17.61
CA VAL A 160 -1.78 -2.63 17.94
C VAL A 160 -0.73 -3.53 18.56
N ASN A 161 -1.08 -4.22 19.65
CA ASN A 161 -0.24 -5.25 20.24
C ASN A 161 -0.40 -6.58 19.48
N SER A 162 0.71 -7.22 19.12
CA SER A 162 0.76 -8.40 18.25
C SER A 162 0.13 -9.66 18.83
N GLU A 163 -0.02 -9.76 20.14
CA GLU A 163 -0.47 -11.01 20.78
C GLU A 163 -1.97 -11.30 20.62
N ASN A 164 -2.82 -10.32 20.25
CA ASN A 164 -4.28 -10.51 20.22
C ASN A 164 -5.03 -9.79 19.09
N SER A 165 -4.35 -9.25 18.09
CA SER A 165 -5.06 -8.48 17.07
C SER A 165 -5.59 -9.31 15.93
N ASN A 166 -6.91 -9.32 15.79
CA ASN A 166 -7.59 -9.85 14.61
C ASN A 166 -7.38 -8.98 13.36
N LEU A 167 -6.58 -7.89 13.42
CA LEU A 167 -6.34 -6.98 12.29
C LEU A 167 -5.86 -7.71 11.03
N PHE A 168 -5.01 -8.73 11.17
CA PHE A 168 -4.58 -9.57 10.04
C PHE A 168 -5.77 -10.13 9.27
N ILE A 169 -6.79 -10.63 9.98
CA ILE A 169 -7.98 -11.25 9.38
C ILE A 169 -8.80 -10.20 8.62
N ALA A 170 -8.96 -9.00 9.18
CA ALA A 170 -9.70 -7.93 8.50
C ALA A 170 -8.99 -7.46 7.22
N LEU A 171 -7.67 -7.31 7.26
CA LEU A 171 -6.88 -6.92 6.08
C LEU A 171 -6.83 -8.02 5.02
N ASP A 172 -6.64 -9.28 5.41
CA ASP A 172 -6.65 -10.43 4.50
C ASP A 172 -8.00 -10.52 3.78
N GLU A 173 -9.09 -10.40 4.53
CA GLU A 173 -10.43 -10.41 3.97
C GLU A 173 -10.69 -9.21 3.04
N ALA A 174 -10.19 -8.02 3.38
CA ALA A 174 -10.29 -6.84 2.51
C ALA A 174 -9.54 -7.05 1.17
N PHE A 175 -8.33 -7.60 1.21
CA PHE A 175 -7.55 -7.93 0.02
C PHE A 175 -8.21 -9.01 -0.82
N VAL A 176 -8.70 -10.07 -0.20
CA VAL A 176 -9.45 -11.13 -0.90
C VAL A 176 -10.70 -10.54 -1.55
N ASN A 177 -11.45 -9.68 -0.87
CA ASN A 177 -12.62 -9.03 -1.45
C ASN A 177 -12.27 -8.19 -2.68
N ALA A 178 -11.23 -7.37 -2.59
CA ALA A 178 -10.81 -6.54 -3.70
C ALA A 178 -10.31 -7.36 -4.90
N VAL A 179 -9.48 -8.39 -4.67
CA VAL A 179 -8.90 -9.22 -5.75
C VAL A 179 -9.94 -10.16 -6.37
N LYS A 180 -10.66 -10.92 -5.54
CA LYS A 180 -11.59 -11.97 -5.99
C LYS A 180 -12.94 -11.42 -6.40
N HIS A 181 -13.51 -10.51 -5.62
CA HIS A 181 -14.88 -10.04 -5.82
C HIS A 181 -14.92 -8.75 -6.65
N GLY A 182 -14.03 -7.80 -6.38
CA GLY A 182 -13.88 -6.57 -7.15
C GLY A 182 -13.28 -6.81 -8.54
N ASN A 183 -12.00 -7.18 -8.57
CA ASN A 183 -11.23 -7.38 -9.80
C ASN A 183 -11.44 -8.75 -10.47
N LYS A 184 -12.17 -9.69 -9.84
CA LYS A 184 -12.51 -11.00 -10.42
C LYS A 184 -11.29 -11.82 -10.84
N PHE A 185 -10.19 -11.73 -10.09
CA PHE A 185 -8.89 -12.33 -10.39
C PHE A 185 -8.26 -11.87 -11.72
N ASP A 186 -8.68 -10.71 -12.23
CA ASP A 186 -8.07 -10.12 -13.41
C ASP A 186 -6.75 -9.46 -13.06
N ALA A 187 -5.64 -10.15 -13.35
CA ALA A 187 -4.30 -9.65 -13.11
C ALA A 187 -3.99 -8.35 -13.87
N THR A 188 -4.69 -8.07 -14.97
CA THR A 188 -4.48 -6.83 -15.76
C THR A 188 -5.03 -5.58 -15.07
N LYS A 189 -5.84 -5.78 -14.02
CA LYS A 189 -6.35 -4.73 -13.16
C LYS A 189 -5.40 -4.45 -12.00
N LEU A 190 -5.44 -3.20 -11.56
CA LEU A 190 -4.69 -2.73 -10.42
C LEU A 190 -5.50 -2.84 -9.13
N LEU A 191 -4.76 -3.00 -8.05
CA LEU A 191 -5.23 -2.85 -6.68
C LEU A 191 -4.44 -1.70 -6.06
N ARG A 192 -5.16 -0.70 -5.55
CA ARG A 192 -4.57 0.44 -4.84
C ARG A 192 -4.77 0.24 -3.34
N ILE A 193 -3.67 0.25 -2.59
CA ILE A 193 -3.66 0.08 -1.15
C ILE A 193 -2.97 1.30 -0.54
N THR A 194 -3.61 1.95 0.42
CA THR A 194 -3.00 3.02 1.20
C THR A 194 -3.11 2.65 2.67
N ALA A 195 -2.01 2.72 3.42
CA ALA A 195 -1.99 2.60 4.86
C ALA A 195 -1.39 3.87 5.47
N GLU A 196 -2.19 4.56 6.27
CA GLU A 196 -1.75 5.70 7.06
C GLU A 196 -1.65 5.25 8.51
N VAL A 197 -0.43 5.15 9.02
CA VAL A 197 -0.15 4.58 10.34
C VAL A 197 0.45 5.65 11.25
N SER A 198 -0.12 5.77 12.44
CA SER A 198 0.33 6.69 13.48
C SER A 198 0.11 6.05 14.85
N PRO A 199 0.73 6.56 15.93
CA PRO A 199 0.52 6.01 17.27
C PRO A 199 -0.94 6.02 17.76
N LYS A 200 -1.81 6.84 17.13
CA LYS A 200 -3.22 6.95 17.50
C LYS A 200 -4.12 5.98 16.76
N GLU A 201 -3.83 5.73 15.49
CA GLU A 201 -4.65 4.90 14.62
C GLU A 201 -3.87 4.41 13.41
N ALA A 202 -4.34 3.30 12.84
CA ALA A 202 -3.98 2.79 11.53
C ALA A 202 -5.22 2.84 10.63
N ARG A 203 -5.13 3.60 9.55
CA ARG A 203 -6.15 3.72 8.51
C ARG A 203 -5.68 2.97 7.28
N PHE A 204 -6.55 2.12 6.74
CA PHE A 204 -6.30 1.36 5.53
C PHE A 204 -7.36 1.72 4.50
N THR A 205 -6.93 2.02 3.28
CA THR A 205 -7.78 2.14 2.11
C THR A 205 -7.39 1.05 1.13
N ILE A 206 -8.37 0.28 0.66
CA ILE A 206 -8.20 -0.73 -0.39
C ILE A 206 -9.18 -0.39 -1.50
N GLU A 207 -8.69 -0.20 -2.73
CA GLU A 207 -9.50 0.15 -3.89
C GLU A 207 -9.19 -0.76 -5.08
N ASP A 208 -10.25 -1.37 -5.62
CA ASP A 208 -10.22 -2.21 -6.81
C ASP A 208 -10.84 -1.51 -8.04
N GLU A 209 -10.60 -2.05 -9.23
CA GLU A 209 -11.14 -1.55 -10.51
C GLU A 209 -12.41 -2.31 -10.93
N GLY A 210 -13.09 -2.94 -9.97
CA GLY A 210 -14.36 -3.64 -10.14
C GLY A 210 -15.55 -2.70 -10.28
N GLU A 211 -16.72 -3.26 -10.59
CA GLU A 211 -17.97 -2.49 -10.66
C GLU A 211 -18.44 -2.00 -9.29
N GLY A 212 -17.87 -2.55 -8.21
CA GLY A 212 -18.28 -2.33 -6.83
C GLY A 212 -19.56 -3.09 -6.49
N PHE A 213 -20.09 -2.87 -5.29
CA PHE A 213 -21.32 -3.52 -4.83
C PHE A 213 -22.09 -2.60 -3.88
N ASN A 214 -23.40 -2.81 -3.79
CA ASN A 214 -24.22 -2.08 -2.85
C ASN A 214 -24.09 -2.68 -1.44
N VAL A 215 -23.41 -1.97 -0.55
CA VAL A 215 -23.23 -2.39 0.86
C VAL A 215 -24.57 -2.56 1.57
N ALA A 216 -25.57 -1.73 1.24
CA ALA A 216 -26.90 -1.80 1.86
C ALA A 216 -27.69 -3.06 1.47
N GLU A 217 -27.29 -3.74 0.40
CA GLU A 217 -27.88 -5.02 -0.03
C GLU A 217 -27.22 -6.23 0.65
N ILE A 218 -26.12 -6.03 1.39
CA ILE A 218 -25.51 -7.11 2.17
C ILE A 218 -26.50 -7.54 3.26
N PRO A 219 -26.98 -8.79 3.21
CA PRO A 219 -27.92 -9.28 4.21
C PRO A 219 -27.30 -9.21 5.60
N ASP A 220 -28.09 -8.82 6.61
CA ASP A 220 -27.62 -8.76 7.99
C ASP A 220 -27.00 -10.12 8.38
N PRO A 221 -25.69 -10.18 8.59
CA PRO A 221 -24.96 -11.42 8.80
C PRO A 221 -25.17 -11.98 10.21
N THR A 222 -25.79 -11.20 11.12
CA THR A 222 -26.21 -11.64 12.46
C THR A 222 -27.54 -12.41 12.45
N ASN A 223 -28.27 -12.38 11.33
CA ASN A 223 -29.49 -13.15 11.16
C ASN A 223 -29.18 -14.65 11.03
N VAL A 224 -29.93 -15.49 11.77
CA VAL A 224 -29.78 -16.95 11.85
C VAL A 224 -29.82 -17.63 10.47
N GLU A 225 -30.57 -17.08 9.51
CA GLU A 225 -30.63 -17.61 8.15
C GLU A 225 -29.38 -17.31 7.32
N ASN A 226 -28.67 -16.22 7.62
CA ASN A 226 -27.41 -15.84 6.96
C ASN A 226 -26.18 -16.45 7.63
N LEU A 227 -26.30 -16.85 8.91
CA LEU A 227 -25.26 -17.56 9.67
C LEU A 227 -24.76 -18.84 8.99
N PHE A 228 -25.58 -19.52 8.17
CA PHE A 228 -25.19 -20.73 7.44
C PHE A 228 -24.69 -20.48 6.01
N LYS A 229 -24.70 -19.24 5.52
CA LYS A 229 -24.14 -18.90 4.21
C LYS A 229 -22.62 -18.88 4.28
N THR A 230 -21.98 -19.51 3.28
CA THR A 230 -20.53 -19.61 3.15
C THR A 230 -19.90 -18.38 2.48
N SER A 231 -20.72 -17.49 1.92
CA SER A 231 -20.31 -16.23 1.29
C SER A 231 -20.91 -15.02 2.02
N GLY A 232 -20.25 -13.87 1.97
CA GLY A 232 -20.74 -12.61 2.56
C GLY A 232 -20.39 -12.39 4.04
N ARG A 233 -19.61 -13.29 4.66
CA ARG A 233 -19.12 -13.10 6.04
C ARG A 233 -17.97 -12.11 6.13
N GLY A 234 -17.26 -11.87 5.02
CA GLY A 234 -16.08 -11.04 5.00
C GLY A 234 -16.31 -9.62 5.51
N VAL A 235 -17.37 -9.00 5.02
CA VAL A 235 -17.78 -7.65 5.43
C VAL A 235 -18.12 -7.63 6.93
N LEU A 236 -18.80 -8.65 7.45
CA LEU A 236 -19.05 -8.76 8.90
C LEU A 236 -17.74 -8.88 9.71
N ILE A 237 -16.81 -9.72 9.25
CA ILE A 237 -15.52 -9.92 9.91
C ILE A 237 -14.78 -8.59 10.01
N ILE A 238 -14.72 -7.85 8.91
CA ILE A 238 -14.14 -6.51 8.85
C ILE A 238 -14.83 -5.56 9.85
N HIS A 239 -16.15 -5.48 9.83
CA HIS A 239 -16.92 -4.62 10.76
C HIS A 239 -16.76 -4.99 12.24
N ASN A 240 -16.52 -6.26 12.55
CA ASN A 240 -16.33 -6.71 13.94
C ASN A 240 -14.92 -6.43 14.47
N ILE A 241 -13.94 -6.27 13.59
CA ILE A 241 -12.52 -6.11 13.96
C ILE A 241 -12.12 -4.63 13.97
N MET A 242 -12.57 -3.90 12.96
CA MET A 242 -12.22 -2.50 12.72
C MET A 242 -13.18 -1.57 13.49
N ASP A 243 -12.69 -0.42 13.94
CA ASP A 243 -13.49 0.51 14.74
C ASP A 243 -14.37 1.42 13.84
N GLU A 244 -13.88 1.73 12.63
CA GLU A 244 -14.67 2.39 11.59
C GLU A 244 -14.45 1.70 10.26
N VAL A 245 -15.53 1.58 9.47
CA VAL A 245 -15.53 0.96 8.14
C VAL A 245 -16.45 1.77 7.24
N ARG A 246 -15.93 2.17 6.08
CA ARG A 246 -16.67 2.98 5.09
C ARG A 246 -16.37 2.46 3.70
N TYR A 247 -17.40 2.37 2.87
CA TYR A 247 -17.24 2.15 1.44
C TYR A 247 -17.60 3.44 0.69
N ASN A 248 -16.99 3.66 -0.47
CA ASN A 248 -17.46 4.70 -1.39
C ASN A 248 -18.84 4.35 -1.98
N GLU A 249 -19.46 5.31 -2.67
CA GLU A 249 -20.79 5.12 -3.27
C GLU A 249 -20.86 3.95 -4.25
N ARG A 250 -19.77 3.73 -5.01
CA ARG A 250 -19.65 2.61 -5.95
C ARG A 250 -19.48 1.27 -5.24
N GLY A 251 -18.89 1.24 -4.05
CA GLY A 251 -18.59 0.04 -3.29
C GLY A 251 -17.33 -0.72 -3.74
N ASN A 252 -16.40 -0.06 -4.45
CA ASN A 252 -15.11 -0.64 -4.87
C ASN A 252 -13.91 -0.04 -4.10
N ARG A 253 -14.15 0.90 -3.18
CA ARG A 253 -13.14 1.46 -2.28
C ARG A 253 -13.60 1.28 -0.84
N LEU A 254 -12.80 0.56 -0.08
CA LEU A 254 -13.00 0.27 1.34
C LEU A 254 -11.99 1.05 2.17
N GLU A 255 -12.49 1.90 3.07
CA GLU A 255 -11.70 2.53 4.13
C GLU A 255 -12.00 1.86 5.46
N MET A 256 -10.96 1.50 6.21
CA MET A 256 -11.06 0.88 7.53
C MET A 256 -10.10 1.56 8.51
N ILE A 257 -10.55 1.84 9.73
CA ILE A 257 -9.73 2.49 10.76
C ILE A 257 -9.68 1.58 11.99
N LYS A 258 -8.46 1.35 12.48
CA LYS A 258 -8.20 0.75 13.79
C LYS A 258 -7.53 1.77 14.70
N LYS A 259 -8.16 2.10 15.82
CA LYS A 259 -7.65 3.01 16.84
C LYS A 259 -6.74 2.26 17.80
N SER A 260 -5.75 2.96 18.34
CA SER A 260 -4.87 2.40 19.36
C SER A 260 -5.66 2.10 20.63
N GLU A 261 -5.39 0.93 21.24
CA GLU A 261 -5.99 0.53 22.52
C GLU A 261 -5.40 1.32 23.72
N ASN A 262 -4.39 2.16 23.50
CA ASN A 262 -3.66 2.90 24.54
C ASN A 262 -4.28 4.28 24.91
N ILE A 263 -5.58 4.49 24.68
CA ILE A 263 -6.28 5.77 24.98
C ILE A 263 -7.19 5.64 26.20
#